data_AF-A0A4S9SM74-F1
#
_entry.id   AF-A0A4S9SM74-F1
#
_cell.length_a   1.000
_cell.length_b   1.000
_cell.length_c   1.000
_cell.angle_alpha   90.00
_cell.angle_beta   90.00
_cell.angle_gamma   90.00
#
_symmetry.space_group_name_H-M   'P 1'
#
loop_
_entity.id
_entity.type
_entity.pdbx_description
1 polymer ?
#
loop_
_entity_poly.entity_id
_entity_poly.type
_entity_poly.pdbx_seq_one_letter_code
_entity_poly.pdbx_strand_id
1 'polypeptide(L)'
;GAPFSEESIKARREAAHHFAKRTIESIECDSEMPDSSISPAQALVYGYSHISRPAFHSRVPVELESVIALSILSVYEYAQRGNITKMRDRASQALMMAMNLSLHDRGTELDRFAEARRRIWWMTPPAIPLFDSRFTTSFPQASDPEAWPFFIKSQQTILLATQFVSAVGRAVDGREDWTDISTRMQELHNTIEPLIAQANTWTDIKPVSTDPEAMIAYSLKQMSKIKLNSARIKLHRYSAFFDIPVFSEKHCDLKKSEPFLPPSSSTTSDPLDTTALTSSPSPQSCGCSSSSSLPLQLPTLTSSSVSPPNSTSSASTTTEYFHPFPFSSHDSSRLCLNSALAIAAAFSVLPLPSATGPLLPRTMPSFACCAMQSAYALLMVYHRTWVLCHQQEQEDGREKAEQLLDRCEAGLRAILEALGNYSVAFEALGGMRDQIQAAVDCLRLGDEV
;
A
#
# COMPACT_ATOMS: atom_id res chain seq x y z
N GLY A 1 19.90 -4.31 22.88
CA GLY A 1 18.78 -5.17 23.35
C GLY A 1 18.20 -5.93 22.17
N ALA A 2 17.30 -6.89 22.43
CA ALA A 2 16.54 -7.54 21.38
C ALA A 2 15.69 -6.50 20.62
N PRO A 3 15.59 -6.56 19.27
CA PRO A 3 14.97 -5.51 18.46
C PRO A 3 13.51 -5.22 18.85
N PHE A 4 12.78 -6.20 19.37
CA PHE A 4 11.38 -6.06 19.79
C PHE A 4 11.17 -5.85 21.30
N SER A 5 12.24 -5.69 22.08
CA SER A 5 12.10 -5.30 23.49
C SER A 5 11.49 -3.90 23.61
N GLU A 6 10.67 -3.69 24.64
CA GLU A 6 10.00 -2.40 24.88
C GLU A 6 11.00 -1.25 24.98
N GLU A 7 12.13 -1.43 25.68
CA GLU A 7 13.15 -0.38 25.76
C GLU A 7 13.78 -0.07 24.40
N SER A 8 14.06 -1.10 23.59
CA SER A 8 14.63 -0.90 22.25
C SER A 8 13.65 -0.20 21.32
N ILE A 9 12.35 -0.50 21.42
CA ILE A 9 11.29 0.20 20.67
C ILE A 9 11.23 1.66 21.12
N LYS A 10 11.16 1.92 22.42
CA LYS A 10 11.11 3.29 22.97
C LYS A 10 12.32 4.12 22.55
N ALA A 11 13.52 3.58 22.66
CA ALA A 11 14.75 4.26 22.24
C ALA A 11 14.76 4.59 20.73
N ARG A 12 14.32 3.66 19.87
CA ARG A 12 14.22 3.92 18.42
C ARG A 12 13.18 4.99 18.09
N ARG A 13 12.02 4.97 18.76
CA ARG A 13 10.99 6.01 18.62
C ARG A 13 11.53 7.39 18.98
N GLU A 14 12.17 7.49 20.13
CA GLU A 14 12.74 8.76 20.63
C GLU A 14 13.82 9.29 19.68
N ALA A 15 14.74 8.43 19.24
CA ALA A 15 15.78 8.81 18.28
C ALA A 15 15.19 9.25 16.93
N ALA A 16 14.28 8.46 16.35
CA ALA A 16 13.65 8.79 15.08
C ALA A 16 12.84 10.10 15.15
N HIS A 17 12.14 10.33 16.27
CA HIS A 17 11.41 11.58 16.50
C HIS A 17 12.34 12.78 16.67
N HIS A 18 13.46 12.61 17.39
CA HIS A 18 14.47 13.65 17.52
C HIS A 18 15.04 14.05 16.16
N PHE A 19 15.46 13.07 15.35
CA PHE A 19 15.95 13.34 13.99
C PHE A 19 14.89 14.02 13.13
N ALA A 20 13.64 13.55 13.15
CA ALA A 20 12.57 14.18 12.38
C ALA A 20 12.35 15.65 12.76
N LYS A 21 12.38 15.97 14.07
CA LYS A 21 12.26 17.36 14.55
C LYS A 21 13.43 18.23 14.08
N ARG A 22 14.67 17.75 14.26
CA ARG A 22 15.88 18.46 13.82
C ARG A 22 15.90 18.71 12.31
N THR A 23 15.45 17.73 11.52
CA THR A 23 15.36 17.88 10.07
C THR A 23 14.35 18.96 9.68
N ILE A 24 13.18 19.01 10.33
CA ILE A 24 12.19 20.06 10.08
C ILE A 24 12.74 21.44 10.46
N GLU A 25 13.34 21.56 11.65
CA GLU A 25 14.00 22.80 12.10
C GLU A 25 15.07 23.26 11.08
N SER A 26 15.88 22.33 10.55
CA SER A 26 16.89 22.65 9.54
C SER A 26 16.29 23.11 8.20
N ILE A 27 15.19 22.52 7.75
CA ILE A 27 14.51 22.94 6.51
C ILE A 27 13.95 24.35 6.68
N GLU A 28 13.35 24.64 7.83
CA GLU A 28 12.82 25.96 8.16
C GLU A 28 13.94 27.00 8.20
N CYS A 29 15.06 26.69 8.86
CA CYS A 29 16.25 27.56 8.86
C CYS A 29 16.82 27.81 7.46
N ASP A 30 16.88 26.80 6.59
CA ASP A 30 17.37 26.97 5.21
C ASP A 30 16.43 27.86 4.37
N SER A 31 15.14 27.90 4.70
CA SER A 31 14.13 28.73 4.03
C SER A 31 13.98 30.14 4.59
N GLU A 32 14.52 30.41 5.79
CA GLU A 32 14.40 31.70 6.47
C GLU A 32 15.21 32.76 5.74
N MET A 33 14.61 33.93 5.51
CA MET A 33 15.30 35.10 4.96
C MET A 33 15.48 36.14 6.07
N PRO A 34 16.69 36.29 6.66
CA PRO A 34 16.91 37.22 7.76
C PRO A 34 16.47 38.65 7.44
N ASP A 35 16.75 39.10 6.21
CA ASP A 35 16.39 40.43 5.72
C ASP A 35 14.87 40.66 5.65
N SER A 36 14.04 39.62 5.59
CA SER A 36 12.58 39.74 5.64
C SER A 36 12.09 40.36 6.96
N SER A 37 12.79 40.09 8.06
CA SER A 37 12.44 40.63 9.38
C SER A 37 12.90 42.08 9.60
N ILE A 38 13.86 42.55 8.80
CA ILE A 38 14.53 43.85 8.97
C ILE A 38 14.08 44.84 7.88
N SER A 39 13.99 44.37 6.63
CA SER A 39 13.65 45.17 5.44
C SER A 39 12.88 44.32 4.41
N PRO A 40 11.55 44.14 4.61
CA PRO A 40 10.71 43.32 3.72
C PRO A 40 10.80 43.73 2.25
N ALA A 41 10.92 45.04 1.97
CA ALA A 41 11.04 45.56 0.61
C ALA A 41 12.33 45.09 -0.09
N GLN A 42 13.44 44.97 0.63
CA GLN A 42 14.69 44.44 0.07
C GLN A 42 14.64 42.93 -0.11
N ALA A 43 14.02 42.21 0.83
CA ALA A 43 13.83 40.76 0.71
C ALA A 43 13.05 40.37 -0.56
N LEU A 44 12.04 41.17 -0.95
CA LEU A 44 11.30 40.98 -2.20
C LEU A 44 12.15 41.23 -3.47
N VAL A 45 13.21 42.04 -3.40
CA VAL A 45 14.10 42.34 -4.53
C VAL A 45 15.16 41.27 -4.73
N TYR A 46 15.76 40.77 -3.64
CA TYR A 46 16.83 39.76 -3.73
C TYR A 46 16.29 38.33 -3.90
N GLY A 47 15.08 38.04 -3.42
CA GLY A 47 14.25 36.89 -3.81
C GLY A 47 14.78 35.48 -3.51
N TYR A 48 16.01 35.32 -3.03
CA TYR A 48 16.64 34.01 -2.78
C TYR A 48 17.27 33.94 -1.39
N SER A 49 16.89 32.92 -0.62
CA SER A 49 17.62 32.52 0.59
C SER A 49 18.96 31.88 0.18
N HIS A 50 20.06 32.34 0.78
CA HIS A 50 21.37 31.72 0.59
C HIS A 50 21.61 30.67 1.67
N ILE A 51 21.66 29.40 1.29
CA ILE A 51 21.95 28.30 2.22
C ILE A 51 23.45 28.36 2.58
N SER A 52 23.76 28.59 3.85
CA SER A 52 25.13 28.86 4.33
C SER A 52 25.89 27.60 4.80
N ARG A 53 25.20 26.46 4.94
CA ARG A 53 25.79 25.20 5.37
C ARG A 53 26.40 24.41 4.20
N PRO A 54 27.40 23.54 4.45
CA PRO A 54 27.93 22.65 3.43
C PRO A 54 26.88 21.63 2.97
N ALA A 55 27.01 21.19 1.72
CA ALA A 55 26.24 20.07 1.18
C ALA A 55 26.60 18.75 1.89
N PHE A 56 25.60 17.92 2.13
CA PHE A 56 25.74 16.58 2.68
C PHE A 56 26.48 15.65 1.72
N HIS A 57 26.29 15.82 0.39
CA HIS A 57 26.93 14.98 -0.61
C HIS A 57 27.45 15.80 -1.79
N SER A 58 28.68 15.53 -2.24
CA SER A 58 29.37 16.32 -3.28
C SER A 58 28.69 16.34 -4.65
N ARG A 59 27.81 15.36 -4.92
CA ARG A 59 26.99 15.28 -6.16
C ARG A 59 25.53 15.68 -5.97
N VAL A 60 25.17 16.27 -4.83
CA VAL A 60 23.81 16.78 -4.57
C VAL A 60 23.93 18.27 -4.25
N PRO A 61 23.35 19.16 -5.07
CA PRO A 61 23.25 20.57 -4.74
C PRO A 61 22.47 20.76 -3.43
N VAL A 62 22.93 21.66 -2.58
CA VAL A 62 22.41 21.86 -1.22
C VAL A 62 20.91 22.23 -1.23
N GLU A 63 20.47 22.92 -2.28
CA GLU A 63 19.09 23.36 -2.48
C GLU A 63 18.13 22.18 -2.69
N LEU A 64 18.63 21.02 -3.14
CA LEU A 64 17.81 19.82 -3.36
C LEU A 64 17.65 18.97 -2.10
N GLU A 65 18.47 19.20 -1.07
CA GLU A 65 18.50 18.34 0.12
C GLU A 65 17.22 18.45 0.93
N SER A 66 16.56 19.61 0.95
CA SER A 66 15.26 19.78 1.59
C SER A 66 14.16 18.95 0.93
N VAL A 67 14.21 18.76 -0.40
CA VAL A 67 13.27 17.88 -1.12
C VAL A 67 13.48 16.42 -0.72
N ILE A 68 14.74 15.98 -0.63
CA ILE A 68 15.09 14.63 -0.14
C ILE A 68 14.61 14.45 1.29
N ALA A 69 14.90 15.42 2.16
CA ALA A 69 14.54 15.38 3.57
C ALA A 69 13.02 15.30 3.76
N LEU A 70 12.24 16.12 3.05
CA LEU A 70 10.78 16.06 3.09
C LEU A 70 10.23 14.72 2.56
N SER A 71 10.85 14.17 1.52
CA SER A 71 10.49 12.84 0.98
C SER A 71 10.74 11.73 2.01
N ILE A 72 11.82 11.80 2.78
CA ILE A 72 12.10 10.85 3.88
C ILE A 72 11.14 11.09 5.05
N LEU A 73 10.87 12.35 5.40
CA LEU A 73 9.94 12.70 6.48
C LEU A 73 8.52 12.24 6.20
N SER A 74 8.06 12.28 4.94
CA SER A 74 6.73 11.76 4.58
C SER A 74 6.64 10.26 4.86
N VAL A 75 7.71 9.51 4.56
CA VAL A 75 7.79 8.06 4.86
C VAL A 75 7.80 7.84 6.37
N TYR A 76 8.56 8.63 7.13
CA TYR A 76 8.56 8.56 8.59
C TYR A 76 7.14 8.78 9.16
N GLU A 77 6.44 9.84 8.73
CA GLU A 77 5.09 10.14 9.20
C GLU A 77 4.11 8.99 8.92
N TYR A 78 4.21 8.32 7.77
CA TYR A 78 3.36 7.17 7.46
C TYR A 78 3.83 5.87 8.12
N ALA A 79 5.05 5.43 7.84
CA ALA A 79 5.52 4.08 8.14
C ALA A 79 5.95 3.91 9.61
N GLN A 80 6.35 5.00 10.28
CA GLN A 80 6.67 4.96 11.71
C GLN A 80 5.51 5.45 12.57
N ARG A 81 4.82 6.52 12.16
CA ARG A 81 3.78 7.17 13.00
C ARG A 81 2.34 6.84 12.60
N GLY A 82 2.10 6.23 11.44
CA GLY A 82 0.74 6.03 10.92
C GLY A 82 -0.02 7.32 10.60
N ASN A 83 0.65 8.47 10.56
CA ASN A 83 0.04 9.78 10.37
C ASN A 83 -0.05 10.15 8.89
N ILE A 84 -1.14 9.71 8.25
CA ILE A 84 -1.40 9.92 6.82
C ILE A 84 -1.50 11.43 6.48
N THR A 85 -2.13 12.23 7.34
CA THR A 85 -2.28 13.67 7.10
C THR A 85 -0.93 14.36 7.04
N LYS A 86 -0.07 14.16 8.05
CA LYS A 86 1.28 14.74 8.04
C LYS A 86 2.15 14.18 6.92
N MET A 87 2.03 12.89 6.61
CA MET A 87 2.72 12.32 5.45
C MET A 87 2.35 13.07 4.17
N ARG A 88 1.06 13.30 3.93
CA ARG A 88 0.58 14.03 2.75
C ARG A 88 1.10 15.46 2.75
N ASP A 89 1.06 16.16 3.89
CA ASP A 89 1.54 17.54 3.97
C ASP A 89 3.03 17.63 3.63
N ARG A 90 3.86 16.72 4.15
CA ARG A 90 5.29 16.65 3.83
C ARG A 90 5.55 16.28 2.37
N ALA A 91 4.81 15.32 1.82
CA ALA A 91 4.90 14.95 0.41
C ALA A 91 4.50 16.10 -0.52
N SER A 92 3.43 16.83 -0.19
CA SER A 92 3.00 18.02 -0.95
C SER A 92 4.04 19.14 -0.88
N GLN A 93 4.64 19.38 0.29
CA GLN A 93 5.75 20.34 0.42
C GLN A 93 6.95 19.93 -0.44
N ALA A 94 7.33 18.63 -0.42
CA ALA A 94 8.43 18.12 -1.25
C ALA A 94 8.15 18.35 -2.74
N LEU A 95 6.94 18.05 -3.21
CA LEU A 95 6.55 18.24 -4.61
C LEU A 95 6.60 19.71 -5.00
N MET A 96 6.03 20.60 -4.19
CA MET A 96 6.03 22.04 -4.48
C MET A 96 7.45 22.58 -4.57
N MET A 97 8.33 22.17 -3.66
CA MET A 97 9.75 22.56 -3.71
C MET A 97 10.44 22.00 -4.96
N ALA A 98 10.21 20.73 -5.30
CA ALA A 98 10.75 20.12 -6.52
C ALA A 98 10.28 20.83 -7.79
N MET A 99 9.01 21.23 -7.84
CA MET A 99 8.45 22.01 -8.95
C MET A 99 9.03 23.42 -9.04
N ASN A 100 9.20 24.11 -7.91
CA ASN A 100 9.83 25.43 -7.85
C ASN A 100 11.30 25.41 -8.33
N LEU A 101 11.98 24.28 -8.13
CA LEU A 101 13.33 24.01 -8.63
C LEU A 101 13.34 23.48 -10.08
N SER A 102 12.17 23.47 -10.74
CA SER A 102 11.95 22.94 -12.08
C SER A 102 12.47 21.51 -12.27
N LEU A 103 12.48 20.67 -11.23
CA LEU A 103 12.97 19.29 -11.33
C LEU A 103 12.10 18.40 -12.23
N HIS A 104 10.90 18.85 -12.58
CA HIS A 104 9.99 18.17 -13.49
C HIS A 104 10.32 18.41 -14.97
N ASP A 105 11.01 19.52 -15.28
CA ASP A 105 11.27 19.99 -16.65
C ASP A 105 12.78 20.16 -16.92
N ARG A 106 13.56 19.09 -16.72
CA ARG A 106 15.02 19.08 -16.94
C ARG A 106 15.47 18.30 -18.17
N GLY A 107 14.54 17.67 -18.90
CA GLY A 107 14.85 16.92 -20.12
C GLY A 107 16.00 15.92 -19.96
N THR A 108 17.02 16.09 -20.81
CA THR A 108 18.22 15.24 -20.92
C THR A 108 19.50 15.96 -20.44
N GLU A 109 19.40 16.89 -19.48
CA GLU A 109 20.58 17.51 -18.86
C GLU A 109 21.63 16.46 -18.43
N LEU A 110 22.92 16.74 -18.67
CA LEU A 110 24.05 15.82 -18.41
C LEU A 110 25.13 16.40 -17.49
N ASP A 111 24.85 17.48 -16.76
CA ASP A 111 25.83 18.01 -15.82
C ASP A 111 26.07 17.09 -14.61
N ARG A 112 27.10 17.41 -13.82
CA ARG A 112 27.54 16.60 -12.67
C ARG A 112 26.47 16.33 -11.62
N PHE A 113 25.37 17.10 -11.61
CA PHE A 113 24.25 16.99 -10.68
C PHE A 113 22.96 16.48 -11.35
N ALA A 114 22.98 16.23 -12.66
CA ALA A 114 21.81 15.78 -13.42
C ALA A 114 21.21 14.48 -12.85
N GLU A 115 22.07 13.52 -12.47
CA GLU A 115 21.60 12.27 -11.88
C GLU A 115 20.89 12.48 -10.53
N ALA A 116 21.40 13.39 -9.70
CA ALA A 116 20.74 13.73 -8.44
C ALA A 116 19.37 14.35 -8.70
N ARG A 117 19.26 15.30 -9.65
CA ARG A 117 17.98 15.90 -10.03
C ARG A 117 16.96 14.87 -10.50
N ARG A 118 17.36 13.96 -11.40
CA ARG A 118 16.49 12.87 -11.88
C ARG A 118 16.00 11.98 -10.74
N ARG A 119 16.91 11.52 -9.88
CA ARG A 119 16.54 10.66 -8.74
C ARG A 119 15.59 11.37 -7.79
N ILE A 120 15.87 12.63 -7.46
CA ILE A 120 15.04 13.41 -6.53
C ILE A 120 13.65 13.61 -7.11
N TRP A 121 13.54 13.96 -8.39
CA TRP A 121 12.26 14.07 -9.07
C TRP A 121 11.47 12.75 -8.99
N TRP A 122 12.05 11.65 -9.47
CA TRP A 122 11.34 10.36 -9.56
C TRP A 122 11.14 9.66 -8.21
N MET A 123 11.86 10.06 -7.17
CA MET A 123 11.67 9.58 -5.78
C MET A 123 10.74 10.48 -4.95
N THR A 124 10.40 11.67 -5.44
CA THR A 124 9.47 12.55 -4.72
C THR A 124 8.11 11.82 -4.59
N PRO A 125 7.59 11.63 -3.36
CA PRO A 125 6.39 10.84 -3.10
C PRO A 125 5.17 11.28 -3.93
N PRO A 126 4.13 10.42 -4.05
CA PRO A 126 3.12 10.42 -5.12
C PRO A 126 2.05 11.53 -5.00
N ALA A 127 2.49 12.76 -4.73
CA ALA A 127 1.79 13.94 -5.20
C ALA A 127 2.13 14.23 -6.69
N ILE A 128 3.15 13.57 -7.27
CA ILE A 128 3.44 13.67 -8.71
C ILE A 128 2.19 13.21 -9.49
N PRO A 129 1.58 14.06 -10.33
CA PRO A 129 0.62 13.59 -11.30
C PRO A 129 1.36 12.73 -12.33
N LEU A 130 1.44 11.42 -12.07
CA LEU A 130 2.22 10.44 -12.85
C LEU A 130 1.86 10.40 -14.36
N PHE A 131 0.78 11.09 -14.76
CA PHE A 131 0.30 11.18 -16.14
C PHE A 131 0.46 12.58 -16.76
N ASP A 132 1.11 13.52 -16.07
CA ASP A 132 1.28 14.89 -16.55
C ASP A 132 2.34 14.96 -17.65
N SER A 133 1.91 15.35 -18.86
CA SER A 133 2.77 15.44 -20.04
C SER A 133 3.83 16.54 -19.94
N ARG A 134 3.70 17.47 -18.97
CA ARG A 134 4.69 18.51 -18.71
C ARG A 134 5.95 17.97 -18.04
N PHE A 135 5.96 16.71 -17.63
CA PHE A 135 7.11 16.10 -16.98
C PHE A 135 8.06 15.53 -18.03
N THR A 136 9.12 16.29 -18.33
CA THR A 136 10.10 15.99 -19.37
C THR A 136 11.38 15.37 -18.83
N THR A 137 11.57 15.36 -17.51
CA THR A 137 12.79 14.87 -16.86
C THR A 137 13.02 13.40 -17.14
N SER A 138 14.17 13.08 -17.74
CA SER A 138 14.56 11.70 -18.05
C SER A 138 14.62 10.80 -16.80
N PHE A 139 14.44 9.50 -17.00
CA PHE A 139 14.55 8.52 -15.92
C PHE A 139 15.98 8.45 -15.37
N PRO A 140 16.15 8.10 -14.08
CA PRO A 140 17.48 7.94 -13.50
C PRO A 140 18.23 6.79 -14.17
N GLN A 141 19.56 6.83 -14.08
CA GLN A 141 20.39 5.74 -14.55
C GLN A 141 20.27 4.54 -13.62
N ALA A 142 20.36 3.34 -14.17
CA ALA A 142 20.47 2.08 -13.44
C ALA A 142 21.21 1.06 -14.32
N SER A 143 21.77 0.00 -13.71
CA SER A 143 22.48 -1.06 -14.46
C SER A 143 21.56 -1.78 -15.45
N ASP A 144 20.24 -1.72 -15.23
CA ASP A 144 19.21 -2.07 -16.20
C ASP A 144 18.39 -0.81 -16.58
N PRO A 145 18.52 -0.31 -17.81
CA PRO A 145 17.79 0.87 -18.29
C PRO A 145 16.26 0.74 -18.26
N GLU A 146 15.69 -0.47 -18.28
CA GLU A 146 14.24 -0.66 -18.25
C GLU A 146 13.65 -0.59 -16.84
N ALA A 147 14.47 -0.73 -15.79
CA ALA A 147 13.99 -0.87 -14.42
C ALA A 147 13.17 0.34 -13.94
N TRP A 148 13.65 1.57 -14.19
CA TRP A 148 12.94 2.80 -13.83
C TRP A 148 11.66 3.03 -14.65
N PRO A 149 11.70 3.04 -15.99
CA PRO A 149 10.49 3.19 -16.80
C PRO A 149 9.40 2.18 -16.43
N PHE A 150 9.78 0.90 -16.26
CA PHE A 150 8.82 -0.14 -15.93
C PHE A 150 8.27 0.02 -14.51
N PHE A 151 9.11 0.41 -13.55
CA PHE A 151 8.66 0.71 -12.20
C PHE A 151 7.62 1.83 -12.16
N ILE A 152 7.87 2.95 -12.86
CA ILE A 152 6.91 4.05 -12.95
C ILE A 152 5.62 3.59 -13.64
N LYS A 153 5.71 2.78 -14.70
CA LYS A 153 4.54 2.17 -15.34
C LYS A 153 3.73 1.32 -14.36
N SER A 154 4.39 0.49 -13.55
CA SER A 154 3.71 -0.31 -12.51
C SER A 154 3.03 0.55 -11.44
N GLN A 155 3.61 1.70 -11.08
CA GLN A 155 3.01 2.66 -10.16
C GLN A 155 1.75 3.31 -10.73
N GLN A 156 1.79 3.73 -12.01
CA GLN A 156 0.63 4.23 -12.72
C GLN A 156 -0.48 3.18 -12.77
N THR A 157 -0.15 1.94 -13.09
CA THR A 157 -1.12 0.84 -13.17
C THR A 157 -1.81 0.55 -11.83
N ILE A 158 -1.06 0.47 -10.72
CA ILE A 158 -1.68 0.23 -9.39
C ILE A 158 -2.50 1.44 -8.91
N LEU A 159 -2.13 2.66 -9.30
CA LEU A 159 -2.95 3.86 -9.03
C LEU A 159 -4.29 3.77 -9.76
N LEU A 160 -4.29 3.43 -11.05
CA LEU A 160 -5.52 3.26 -11.84
C LEU A 160 -6.41 2.14 -11.27
N ALA A 161 -5.82 1.01 -10.85
CA ALA A 161 -6.55 -0.07 -10.19
C ALA A 161 -7.13 0.35 -8.82
N THR A 162 -6.43 1.22 -8.08
CA THR A 162 -6.92 1.79 -6.81
C THR A 162 -8.08 2.77 -7.03
N GLN A 163 -8.04 3.57 -8.10
CA GLN A 163 -9.16 4.41 -8.50
C GLN A 163 -10.37 3.57 -8.95
N PHE A 164 -10.13 2.50 -9.70
CA PHE A 164 -11.16 1.55 -10.12
C PHE A 164 -11.87 0.92 -8.92
N VAL A 165 -11.13 0.32 -7.97
CA VAL A 165 -11.75 -0.33 -6.80
C VAL A 165 -12.49 0.68 -5.92
N SER A 166 -12.04 1.93 -5.87
CA SER A 166 -12.76 3.01 -5.19
C SER A 166 -14.08 3.36 -5.88
N ALA A 167 -14.12 3.35 -7.22
CA ALA A 167 -15.34 3.57 -8.00
C ALA A 167 -16.32 2.39 -7.81
N VAL A 168 -15.84 1.15 -7.89
CA VAL A 168 -16.65 -0.05 -7.58
C VAL A 168 -17.23 0.03 -6.17
N GLY A 169 -16.42 0.42 -5.17
CA GLY A 169 -16.90 0.61 -3.81
C GLY A 169 -18.03 1.65 -3.71
N ARG A 170 -17.91 2.79 -4.42
CA ARG A 170 -18.99 3.79 -4.47
C ARG A 170 -20.24 3.29 -5.18
N ALA A 171 -20.09 2.52 -6.26
CA ALA A 171 -21.22 1.92 -6.97
C ALA A 171 -21.96 0.87 -6.13
N VAL A 172 -21.23 0.05 -5.39
CA VAL A 172 -21.81 -0.88 -4.40
C VAL A 172 -22.57 -0.14 -3.30
N ASP A 173 -22.06 1.00 -2.85
CA ASP A 173 -22.72 1.84 -1.84
C ASP A 173 -23.86 2.72 -2.42
N GLY A 174 -24.20 2.58 -3.72
CA GLY A 174 -25.25 3.36 -4.39
C GLY A 174 -24.91 4.84 -4.64
N ARG A 175 -23.63 5.22 -4.54
CA ARG A 175 -23.13 6.60 -4.70
C ARG A 175 -22.66 6.95 -6.12
N GLU A 176 -22.51 5.93 -6.97
CA GLU A 176 -22.11 6.03 -8.38
C GLU A 176 -22.89 4.96 -9.14
N ASP A 177 -23.13 5.14 -10.44
CA ASP A 177 -23.75 4.09 -11.23
C ASP A 177 -22.74 3.00 -11.60
N TRP A 178 -23.24 1.89 -12.13
CA TRP A 178 -22.39 0.80 -12.63
C TRP A 178 -21.93 1.04 -14.07
N THR A 179 -22.22 2.22 -14.63
CA THR A 179 -21.89 2.57 -16.01
C THR A 179 -20.37 2.53 -16.17
N ASP A 180 -19.92 1.96 -17.29
CA ASP A 180 -18.50 1.81 -17.65
C ASP A 180 -17.63 0.94 -16.71
N ILE A 181 -18.12 0.41 -15.58
CA ILE A 181 -17.32 -0.45 -14.69
C ILE A 181 -16.81 -1.68 -15.44
N SER A 182 -17.67 -2.33 -16.22
CA SER A 182 -17.29 -3.51 -17.01
C SER A 182 -16.22 -3.18 -18.06
N THR A 183 -16.45 -2.13 -18.86
CA THR A 183 -15.51 -1.65 -19.90
C THR A 183 -14.17 -1.28 -19.30
N ARG A 184 -14.17 -0.47 -18.23
CA ARG A 184 -12.97 -0.05 -17.51
C ARG A 184 -12.22 -1.23 -16.89
N MET A 185 -12.95 -2.23 -16.38
CA MET A 185 -12.33 -3.45 -15.86
C MET A 185 -11.58 -4.18 -16.98
N GLN A 186 -12.20 -4.33 -18.15
CA GLN A 186 -11.59 -5.00 -19.31
C GLN A 186 -10.38 -4.24 -19.84
N GLU A 187 -10.44 -2.91 -19.94
CA GLU A 187 -9.32 -2.07 -20.38
C GLU A 187 -8.13 -2.16 -19.43
N LEU A 188 -8.38 -2.08 -18.13
CA LEU A 188 -7.33 -2.24 -17.11
C LEU A 188 -6.76 -3.66 -17.12
N HIS A 189 -7.59 -4.69 -17.29
CA HIS A 189 -7.13 -6.07 -17.44
C HIS A 189 -6.18 -6.20 -18.64
N ASN A 190 -6.61 -5.73 -19.81
CA ASN A 190 -5.81 -5.76 -21.04
C ASN A 190 -4.51 -4.94 -20.93
N THR A 191 -4.46 -3.95 -20.03
CA THR A 191 -3.24 -3.18 -19.72
C THR A 191 -2.32 -3.94 -18.76
N ILE A 192 -2.87 -4.63 -17.76
CA ILE A 192 -2.13 -5.30 -16.68
C ILE A 192 -1.49 -6.61 -17.16
N GLU A 193 -2.21 -7.44 -17.92
CA GLU A 193 -1.74 -8.79 -18.29
C GLU A 193 -0.41 -8.79 -19.06
N PRO A 194 -0.19 -7.95 -20.10
CA PRO A 194 1.08 -7.93 -20.80
C PRO A 194 2.25 -7.49 -19.92
N LEU A 195 2.00 -6.59 -18.96
CA LEU A 195 3.01 -6.13 -18.01
C LEU A 195 3.40 -7.24 -17.04
N ILE A 196 2.43 -8.01 -16.53
CA ILE A 196 2.72 -9.18 -15.69
C ILE A 196 3.50 -10.22 -16.49
N ALA A 197 3.10 -10.50 -17.74
CA ALA A 197 3.81 -11.44 -18.60
C ALA A 197 5.28 -11.00 -18.82
N GLN A 198 5.52 -9.72 -19.12
CA GLN A 198 6.87 -9.16 -19.22
C GLN A 198 7.64 -9.30 -17.91
N ALA A 199 7.04 -8.93 -16.78
CA ALA A 199 7.71 -9.02 -15.48
C ALA A 199 8.10 -10.46 -15.11
N ASN A 200 7.28 -11.45 -15.49
CA ASN A 200 7.56 -12.87 -15.25
C ASN A 200 8.75 -13.41 -16.04
N THR A 201 9.21 -12.72 -17.09
CA THR A 201 10.43 -13.11 -17.83
C THR A 201 11.72 -12.81 -17.04
N TRP A 202 11.65 -11.98 -16.01
CA TRP A 202 12.82 -11.56 -15.25
C TRP A 202 13.22 -12.57 -14.20
N THR A 203 14.54 -12.74 -14.04
CA THR A 203 15.13 -13.58 -13.01
C THR A 203 14.80 -13.07 -11.60
N ASP A 204 14.44 -14.00 -10.73
CA ASP A 204 14.30 -13.77 -9.29
C ASP A 204 15.60 -13.98 -8.53
N ILE A 205 16.68 -14.35 -9.23
CA ILE A 205 18.01 -14.51 -8.65
C ILE A 205 18.56 -13.13 -8.30
N LYS A 206 18.78 -12.91 -7.01
CA LYS A 206 19.41 -11.69 -6.50
C LYS A 206 20.81 -11.52 -7.12
N PRO A 207 21.18 -10.31 -7.58
CA PRO A 207 22.52 -10.04 -8.07
C PRO A 207 23.59 -10.40 -7.03
N VAL A 208 24.61 -11.13 -7.46
CA VAL A 208 25.82 -11.44 -6.64
C VAL A 208 26.77 -10.23 -6.57
N SER A 209 26.47 -9.17 -7.32
CA SER A 209 27.27 -7.97 -7.42
C SER A 209 27.19 -7.11 -6.15
N THR A 210 28.30 -6.45 -5.80
CA THR A 210 28.33 -5.37 -4.80
C THR A 210 27.92 -4.01 -5.39
N ASP A 211 27.64 -3.94 -6.70
CA ASP A 211 27.16 -2.74 -7.38
C ASP A 211 25.79 -2.31 -6.83
N PRO A 212 25.69 -1.13 -6.19
CA PRO A 212 24.43 -0.61 -5.69
C PRO A 212 23.38 -0.41 -6.80
N GLU A 213 23.79 -0.09 -8.03
CA GLU A 213 22.86 0.16 -9.13
C GLU A 213 22.22 -1.13 -9.65
N ALA A 214 22.96 -2.25 -9.66
CA ALA A 214 22.38 -3.58 -9.95
C ALA A 214 21.33 -3.97 -8.90
N MET A 215 21.59 -3.67 -7.62
CA MET A 215 20.63 -3.92 -6.54
C MET A 215 19.39 -3.03 -6.62
N ILE A 216 19.55 -1.76 -7.02
CA ILE A 216 18.42 -0.84 -7.28
C ILE A 216 17.57 -1.37 -8.42
N ALA A 217 18.18 -1.70 -9.57
CA ALA A 217 17.48 -2.24 -10.73
C ALA A 217 16.68 -3.50 -10.38
N TYR A 218 17.30 -4.45 -9.68
CA TYR A 218 16.64 -5.66 -9.19
C TYR A 218 15.46 -5.33 -8.27
N SER A 219 15.66 -4.44 -7.29
CA SER A 219 14.60 -4.05 -6.34
C SER A 219 13.42 -3.40 -7.04
N LEU A 220 13.66 -2.50 -7.99
CA LEU A 220 12.63 -1.85 -8.79
C LEU A 220 11.79 -2.88 -9.58
N LYS A 221 12.44 -3.90 -10.16
CA LYS A 221 11.75 -4.98 -10.87
C LYS A 221 10.87 -5.81 -9.94
N GLN A 222 11.38 -6.20 -8.77
CA GLN A 222 10.60 -6.93 -7.76
C GLN A 222 9.43 -6.10 -7.22
N MET A 223 9.66 -4.82 -6.93
CA MET A 223 8.59 -3.88 -6.56
C MET A 223 7.53 -3.74 -7.67
N SER A 224 7.95 -3.78 -8.94
CA SER A 224 7.03 -3.74 -10.08
C SER A 224 6.17 -5.00 -10.15
N LYS A 225 6.75 -6.20 -9.96
CA LYS A 225 6.01 -7.46 -9.83
C LYS A 225 4.95 -7.37 -8.73
N ILE A 226 5.32 -6.87 -7.56
CA ILE A 226 4.41 -6.70 -6.41
C ILE A 226 3.26 -5.74 -6.77
N LYS A 227 3.57 -4.58 -7.36
CA LYS A 227 2.57 -3.56 -7.70
C LYS A 227 1.59 -4.04 -8.77
N LEU A 228 2.07 -4.69 -9.83
CA LEU A 228 1.22 -5.19 -10.92
C LEU A 228 0.28 -6.31 -10.45
N ASN A 229 0.80 -7.27 -9.69
CA ASN A 229 -0.02 -8.33 -9.13
C ASN A 229 -1.03 -7.77 -8.11
N SER A 230 -0.65 -6.76 -7.32
CA SER A 230 -1.62 -6.09 -6.43
C SER A 230 -2.68 -5.33 -7.21
N ALA A 231 -2.33 -4.71 -8.34
CA ALA A 231 -3.29 -4.08 -9.25
C ALA A 231 -4.29 -5.11 -9.80
N ARG A 232 -3.82 -6.30 -10.19
CA ARG A 232 -4.68 -7.41 -10.63
C ARG A 232 -5.61 -7.91 -9.53
N ILE A 233 -5.13 -8.04 -8.29
CA ILE A 233 -6.00 -8.36 -7.14
C ILE A 233 -7.08 -7.30 -6.96
N LYS A 234 -6.73 -6.01 -6.96
CA LYS A 234 -7.69 -4.91 -6.82
C LYS A 234 -8.77 -4.93 -7.91
N LEU A 235 -8.39 -5.29 -9.13
CA LEU A 235 -9.30 -5.42 -10.26
C LEU A 235 -10.30 -6.56 -10.06
N HIS A 236 -9.81 -7.75 -9.66
CA HIS A 236 -10.59 -8.98 -9.66
C HIS A 236 -11.24 -9.34 -8.32
N ARG A 237 -10.83 -8.74 -7.20
CA ARG A 237 -11.26 -9.19 -5.86
C ARG A 237 -12.76 -9.02 -5.58
N TYR A 238 -13.42 -8.05 -6.20
CA TYR A 238 -14.87 -7.91 -6.10
C TYR A 238 -15.58 -9.06 -6.84
N SER A 239 -15.17 -9.35 -8.07
CA SER A 239 -15.71 -10.50 -8.83
C SER A 239 -15.38 -11.84 -8.18
N ALA A 240 -14.20 -11.96 -7.58
CA ALA A 240 -13.76 -13.18 -6.91
C ALA A 240 -14.47 -13.39 -5.58
N PHE A 241 -14.51 -12.37 -4.71
CA PHE A 241 -14.77 -12.52 -3.28
C PHE A 241 -15.79 -11.53 -2.72
N PHE A 242 -16.40 -10.67 -3.54
CA PHE A 242 -17.29 -9.58 -3.12
C PHE A 242 -16.67 -8.60 -2.10
N ASP A 243 -15.33 -8.58 -2.02
CA ASP A 243 -14.59 -7.75 -1.08
C ASP A 243 -15.00 -7.96 0.40
N ILE A 244 -15.28 -9.22 0.78
CA ILE A 244 -15.67 -9.60 2.14
C ILE A 244 -14.59 -9.16 3.14
N PRO A 245 -14.90 -8.40 4.19
CA PRO A 245 -13.90 -7.97 5.18
C PRO A 245 -13.33 -9.15 5.99
N VAL A 246 -12.00 -9.24 6.08
CA VAL A 246 -11.30 -10.27 6.86
C VAL A 246 -10.52 -9.70 8.05
N PHE A 247 -10.08 -8.44 7.97
CA PHE A 247 -9.27 -7.80 9.01
C PHE A 247 -10.12 -6.96 9.96
N SER A 248 -9.82 -7.00 11.26
CA SER A 248 -10.54 -6.24 12.28
C SER A 248 -10.31 -4.72 12.18
N GLU A 249 -9.19 -4.33 11.61
CA GLU A 249 -8.83 -2.93 11.38
C GLU A 249 -8.88 -2.56 9.90
N LYS A 250 -9.12 -1.27 9.62
CA LYS A 250 -9.10 -0.76 8.24
C LYS A 250 -7.66 -0.66 7.75
N HIS A 251 -7.34 -1.39 6.69
CA HIS A 251 -6.05 -1.31 6.03
C HIS A 251 -6.16 -0.92 4.57
N CYS A 252 -5.57 0.22 4.23
CA CYS A 252 -5.54 0.74 2.86
C CYS A 252 -6.97 0.89 2.31
N ASP A 253 -7.32 0.12 1.28
CA ASP A 253 -8.65 0.06 0.66
C ASP A 253 -9.43 -1.22 1.00
N LEU A 254 -9.01 -1.99 2.01
CA LEU A 254 -9.78 -3.11 2.55
C LEU A 254 -10.71 -2.63 3.67
N LYS A 255 -11.93 -3.15 3.67
CA LYS A 255 -12.93 -2.85 4.71
C LYS A 255 -12.56 -3.57 6.01
N LYS A 256 -12.91 -2.96 7.15
CA LYS A 256 -12.81 -3.60 8.46
C LYS A 256 -13.95 -4.62 8.62
N SER A 257 -13.72 -5.71 9.33
CA SER A 257 -14.79 -6.58 9.81
C SER A 257 -15.53 -5.88 10.94
N GLU A 258 -16.86 -5.91 10.90
CA GLU A 258 -17.68 -5.43 12.01
C GLU A 258 -17.86 -6.57 13.02
N PRO A 259 -17.65 -6.33 14.33
CA PRO A 259 -18.05 -7.30 15.34
C PRO A 259 -19.58 -7.43 15.28
N PHE A 260 -20.09 -8.67 15.19
CA PHE A 260 -21.51 -8.96 15.28
C PHE A 260 -22.05 -8.45 16.62
N LEU A 261 -22.68 -7.28 16.62
CA LEU A 261 -23.59 -6.91 17.70
C LEU A 261 -24.88 -7.69 17.45
N PRO A 262 -25.38 -8.50 18.41
CA PRO A 262 -26.69 -9.11 18.28
C PRO A 262 -27.72 -8.01 18.07
N PRO A 263 -28.77 -8.23 17.26
CA PRO A 263 -29.81 -7.24 17.03
C PRO A 263 -30.41 -6.88 18.38
N SER A 264 -30.15 -5.65 18.83
CA SER A 264 -30.86 -5.07 19.96
C SER A 264 -32.34 -5.12 19.61
N SER A 265 -33.07 -5.91 20.39
CA SER A 265 -34.52 -6.04 20.31
C SER A 265 -35.16 -4.66 20.16
N SER A 266 -35.94 -4.54 19.11
CA SER A 266 -36.88 -3.46 18.83
C SER A 266 -37.50 -2.85 20.08
N THR A 267 -37.30 -1.54 20.26
CA THR A 267 -38.35 -0.67 20.80
C THR A 267 -38.51 0.51 19.86
N THR A 268 -39.66 0.52 19.20
CA THR A 268 -40.24 1.60 18.42
C THR A 268 -40.34 2.89 19.24
N SER A 269 -39.80 3.99 18.73
CA SER A 269 -40.36 5.33 18.96
C SER A 269 -39.88 6.30 17.88
N ASP A 270 -40.86 6.99 17.32
CA ASP A 270 -40.87 7.85 16.12
C ASP A 270 -39.91 9.05 16.07
N PRO A 271 -39.74 9.66 14.88
CA PRO A 271 -38.79 10.74 14.62
C PRO A 271 -39.42 12.13 14.74
N LEU A 272 -38.92 12.96 15.67
CA LEU A 272 -39.00 14.42 15.59
C LEU A 272 -38.09 15.03 16.66
N ASP A 273 -36.94 15.60 16.27
CA ASP A 273 -36.70 17.04 16.45
C ASP A 273 -35.33 17.50 15.98
N THR A 274 -35.35 18.73 15.50
CA THR A 274 -34.35 19.43 14.71
C THR A 274 -33.33 20.18 15.58
N THR A 275 -32.17 20.44 14.96
CA THR A 275 -31.31 21.64 15.11
C THR A 275 -30.30 21.84 16.26
N ALA A 276 -29.08 22.20 15.80
CA ALA A 276 -28.12 23.21 16.32
C ALA A 276 -26.92 22.78 17.19
N LEU A 277 -25.75 22.76 16.53
CA LEU A 277 -24.44 23.36 16.87
C LEU A 277 -24.05 23.54 18.36
N THR A 278 -22.87 23.03 18.75
CA THR A 278 -21.74 23.82 19.32
C THR A 278 -20.48 22.99 19.65
N SER A 279 -19.37 23.47 19.11
CA SER A 279 -17.95 23.49 19.57
C SER A 279 -17.42 22.65 20.76
N SER A 280 -16.52 21.72 20.41
CA SER A 280 -15.10 21.59 20.86
C SER A 280 -14.77 21.21 22.34
N PRO A 281 -13.50 20.93 22.71
CA PRO A 281 -12.98 19.55 22.88
C PRO A 281 -12.32 19.29 24.25
N SER A 282 -11.99 18.02 24.58
CA SER A 282 -10.82 17.54 25.37
C SER A 282 -11.12 16.19 26.10
N PRO A 283 -10.16 15.52 26.77
CA PRO A 283 -9.29 14.50 26.16
C PRO A 283 -9.26 13.16 26.94
N GLN A 284 -8.51 12.19 26.41
CA GLN A 284 -8.04 10.95 27.07
C GLN A 284 -9.02 9.78 27.23
N SER A 285 -8.73 8.69 26.52
CA SER A 285 -8.76 7.35 27.09
C SER A 285 -7.81 6.46 26.29
N CYS A 286 -6.59 6.36 26.81
CA CYS A 286 -5.64 5.29 26.58
C CYS A 286 -6.18 3.99 27.19
N GLY A 287 -6.00 2.86 26.51
CA GLY A 287 -6.42 1.55 26.98
C GLY A 287 -5.73 0.44 26.20
N CYS A 288 -4.50 0.13 26.60
CA CYS A 288 -3.87 -1.15 26.34
C CYS A 288 -4.62 -2.24 27.14
N SER A 289 -4.65 -3.46 26.61
CA SER A 289 -5.21 -4.66 27.24
C SER A 289 -6.75 -4.74 27.23
N SER A 290 -7.29 -5.29 26.14
CA SER A 290 -8.56 -6.00 26.18
C SER A 290 -8.49 -7.13 25.16
N SER A 291 -8.52 -8.36 25.66
CA SER A 291 -8.76 -9.59 24.91
C SER A 291 -10.15 -9.52 24.28
N SER A 292 -10.23 -8.93 23.08
CA SER A 292 -11.43 -8.93 22.27
C SER A 292 -11.46 -10.22 21.46
N SER A 293 -12.31 -11.16 21.88
CA SER A 293 -12.71 -12.32 21.10
C SER A 293 -13.20 -11.86 19.72
N LEU A 294 -12.45 -12.22 18.68
CA LEU A 294 -12.86 -12.07 17.28
C LEU A 294 -14.12 -12.94 17.04
N PRO A 295 -15.05 -12.52 16.17
CA PRO A 295 -16.20 -13.36 15.82
C PRO A 295 -15.71 -14.67 15.20
N LEU A 296 -16.03 -15.79 15.86
CA LEU A 296 -15.61 -17.15 15.48
C LEU A 296 -16.21 -17.66 14.15
N GLN A 297 -17.01 -16.85 13.44
CA GLN A 297 -17.63 -17.24 12.18
C GLN A 297 -17.57 -16.07 11.20
N LEU A 298 -16.67 -16.16 10.22
CA LEU A 298 -16.81 -15.47 8.95
C LEU A 298 -18.09 -16.03 8.27
N PRO A 299 -18.92 -15.21 7.60
CA PRO A 299 -20.19 -15.67 7.06
C PRO A 299 -20.02 -16.93 6.19
N THR A 300 -20.73 -18.00 6.53
CA THR A 300 -20.77 -19.26 5.78
C THR A 300 -21.10 -19.00 4.31
N LEU A 301 -20.11 -19.18 3.44
CA LEU A 301 -20.26 -19.10 1.99
C LEU A 301 -20.89 -20.40 1.49
N THR A 302 -22.21 -20.47 1.41
CA THR A 302 -22.90 -21.53 0.65
C THR A 302 -22.71 -21.29 -0.85
N SER A 303 -22.39 -22.35 -1.60
CA SER A 303 -22.08 -22.35 -3.04
C SER A 303 -23.32 -22.13 -3.95
N SER A 304 -24.10 -21.10 -3.67
CA SER A 304 -25.21 -20.65 -4.52
C SER A 304 -25.21 -19.13 -4.53
N SER A 305 -24.91 -18.55 -5.71
CA SER A 305 -25.14 -17.15 -6.11
C SER A 305 -25.60 -16.22 -4.97
N VAL A 306 -24.63 -15.61 -4.28
CA VAL A 306 -24.90 -14.66 -3.19
C VAL A 306 -25.39 -13.34 -3.77
N SER A 307 -26.71 -13.12 -3.67
CA SER A 307 -27.36 -11.83 -3.90
C SER A 307 -27.02 -10.81 -2.79
N PRO A 308 -27.04 -9.49 -3.07
CA PRO A 308 -26.82 -8.48 -2.04
C PRO A 308 -28.01 -8.40 -1.05
N PRO A 309 -27.80 -7.93 0.19
CA PRO A 309 -28.88 -7.80 1.16
C PRO A 309 -29.75 -6.55 0.91
N ASN A 310 -31.06 -6.77 1.04
CA ASN A 310 -32.17 -5.83 1.21
C ASN A 310 -32.55 -4.87 0.08
N SER A 311 -33.59 -5.26 -0.65
CA SER A 311 -34.71 -4.37 -0.99
C SER A 311 -36.00 -5.21 -1.04
N THR A 312 -36.84 -5.05 -0.02
CA THR A 312 -38.19 -5.61 0.03
C THR A 312 -39.03 -5.04 -1.10
N SER A 313 -39.40 -5.85 -2.09
CA SER A 313 -40.67 -5.76 -2.83
C SER A 313 -40.85 -7.01 -3.70
N SER A 314 -41.88 -7.77 -3.38
CA SER A 314 -42.34 -8.98 -4.04
C SER A 314 -42.93 -8.70 -5.44
N ALA A 315 -42.43 -9.39 -6.47
CA ALA A 315 -43.22 -10.09 -7.49
C ALA A 315 -42.31 -10.71 -8.56
N SER A 316 -42.61 -11.95 -8.91
CA SER A 316 -41.87 -12.83 -9.80
C SER A 316 -41.70 -12.30 -11.22
N THR A 317 -40.46 -12.10 -11.65
CA THR A 317 -39.98 -12.35 -13.02
C THR A 317 -38.48 -12.66 -12.93
N THR A 318 -38.05 -13.73 -13.59
CA THR A 318 -36.65 -14.14 -13.75
C THR A 318 -35.89 -13.04 -14.48
N THR A 319 -35.42 -12.06 -13.72
CA THR A 319 -34.37 -11.14 -14.14
C THR A 319 -33.07 -11.77 -13.69
N GLU A 320 -32.37 -12.35 -14.66
CA GLU A 320 -30.97 -12.75 -14.52
C GLU A 320 -30.20 -11.49 -14.10
N TYR A 321 -29.90 -11.36 -12.81
CA TYR A 321 -29.15 -10.23 -12.28
C TYR A 321 -27.78 -10.26 -12.94
N PHE A 322 -27.60 -9.41 -13.97
CA PHE A 322 -26.33 -9.23 -14.66
C PHE A 322 -25.26 -8.95 -13.63
N HIS A 323 -24.34 -9.89 -13.46
CA HIS A 323 -23.12 -9.64 -12.72
C HIS A 323 -22.40 -8.52 -13.48
N PRO A 324 -22.21 -7.32 -12.89
CA PRO A 324 -21.74 -6.13 -13.64
C PRO A 324 -20.27 -6.24 -14.07
N PHE A 325 -19.65 -7.40 -13.86
CA PHE A 325 -18.25 -7.68 -14.13
C PHE A 325 -18.11 -8.64 -15.31
N PRO A 326 -17.19 -8.38 -16.25
CA PRO A 326 -17.00 -9.20 -17.45
C PRO A 326 -16.30 -10.54 -17.20
N PHE A 327 -15.83 -10.77 -15.97
CA PHE A 327 -15.10 -11.98 -15.59
C PHE A 327 -15.90 -12.81 -14.59
N SER A 328 -15.85 -14.14 -14.75
CA SER A 328 -16.44 -15.06 -13.79
C SER A 328 -15.76 -14.98 -12.42
N SER A 329 -16.49 -15.37 -11.37
CA SER A 329 -15.93 -15.47 -10.02
C SER A 329 -14.81 -16.51 -9.93
N HIS A 330 -14.97 -17.62 -10.66
CA HIS A 330 -13.95 -18.67 -10.74
C HIS A 330 -12.66 -18.15 -11.37
N ASP A 331 -12.73 -17.53 -12.54
CA ASP A 331 -11.55 -16.97 -13.20
C ASP A 331 -10.89 -15.91 -12.34
N SER A 332 -11.69 -14.97 -11.81
CA SER A 332 -11.19 -13.89 -10.96
C SER A 332 -10.49 -14.41 -9.70
N SER A 333 -11.03 -15.46 -9.05
CA SER A 333 -10.39 -16.07 -7.88
C SER A 333 -9.05 -16.74 -8.22
N ARG A 334 -8.96 -17.44 -9.36
CA ARG A 334 -7.69 -17.99 -9.87
C ARG A 334 -6.67 -16.88 -10.17
N LEU A 335 -7.10 -15.76 -10.76
CA LEU A 335 -6.23 -14.62 -11.02
C LEU A 335 -5.73 -13.97 -9.73
N CYS A 336 -6.60 -13.80 -8.73
CA CYS A 336 -6.24 -13.30 -7.41
C CYS A 336 -5.24 -14.23 -6.70
N LEU A 337 -5.45 -15.54 -6.72
CA LEU A 337 -4.55 -16.53 -6.13
C LEU A 337 -3.15 -16.45 -6.76
N ASN A 338 -3.07 -16.52 -8.09
CA ASN A 338 -1.79 -16.46 -8.80
C ASN A 338 -1.05 -15.15 -8.51
N SER A 339 -1.79 -14.05 -8.46
CA SER A 339 -1.23 -12.74 -8.12
C SER A 339 -0.70 -12.69 -6.70
N ALA A 340 -1.44 -13.26 -5.74
CA ALA A 340 -1.03 -13.25 -4.34
C ALA A 340 0.21 -14.11 -4.09
N LEU A 341 0.29 -15.29 -4.72
CA LEU A 341 1.50 -16.12 -4.66
C LEU A 341 2.71 -15.43 -5.31
N ALA A 342 2.51 -14.72 -6.43
CA ALA A 342 3.57 -13.94 -7.07
C ALA A 342 4.05 -12.78 -6.19
N ILE A 343 3.14 -12.10 -5.49
CA ILE A 343 3.51 -11.07 -4.50
C ILE A 343 4.33 -11.69 -3.36
N ALA A 344 3.87 -12.81 -2.79
CA ALA A 344 4.56 -13.50 -1.70
C ALA A 344 5.99 -13.91 -2.12
N ALA A 345 6.16 -14.49 -3.31
CA ALA A 345 7.47 -14.86 -3.85
C ALA A 345 8.39 -13.64 -4.03
N ALA A 346 7.87 -12.54 -4.57
CA ALA A 346 8.63 -11.30 -4.74
C ALA A 346 9.07 -10.68 -3.40
N PHE A 347 8.23 -10.76 -2.35
CA PHE A 347 8.60 -10.33 -1.01
C PHE A 347 9.76 -11.14 -0.42
N SER A 348 9.80 -12.45 -0.66
CA SER A 348 10.86 -13.33 -0.14
C SER A 348 12.24 -13.04 -0.75
N VAL A 349 12.30 -12.50 -1.96
CA VAL A 349 13.55 -12.25 -2.67
C VAL A 349 14.01 -10.79 -2.62
N LEU A 350 13.14 -9.86 -2.20
CA LEU A 350 13.51 -8.46 -2.01
C LEU A 350 14.68 -8.33 -1.02
N PRO A 351 15.62 -7.38 -1.25
CA PRO A 351 16.71 -7.17 -0.33
C PRO A 351 16.16 -6.62 1.00
N LEU A 352 16.20 -7.47 2.02
CA LEU A 352 15.97 -7.10 3.40
C LEU A 352 17.32 -6.75 4.06
N PRO A 353 17.40 -5.71 4.90
CA PRO A 353 18.61 -5.42 5.65
C PRO A 353 18.95 -6.60 6.56
N SER A 354 20.18 -7.12 6.43
CA SER A 354 20.71 -8.11 7.36
C SER A 354 21.01 -7.45 8.70
N ALA A 355 20.71 -8.14 9.80
CA ALA A 355 21.05 -7.69 11.15
C ALA A 355 22.56 -7.64 11.43
N THR A 356 23.38 -8.30 10.59
CA THR A 356 24.81 -8.53 10.83
C THR A 356 25.73 -8.04 9.70
N GLY A 357 25.18 -7.41 8.65
CA GLY A 357 25.95 -6.93 7.49
C GLY A 357 26.17 -5.41 7.48
N PRO A 358 26.97 -4.88 6.52
CA PRO A 358 26.97 -3.44 6.22
C PRO A 358 25.52 -2.98 5.98
N LEU A 359 25.17 -1.78 6.43
CA LEU A 359 23.81 -1.23 6.34
C LEU A 359 23.33 -1.23 4.87
N LEU A 360 22.69 -2.32 4.47
CA LEU A 360 22.05 -2.42 3.15
C LEU A 360 20.84 -1.46 3.15
N PRO A 361 20.64 -0.69 2.07
CA PRO A 361 19.47 0.18 1.97
C PRO A 361 18.19 -0.64 2.21
N ARG A 362 17.42 -0.26 3.24
CA ARG A 362 16.11 -0.86 3.47
C ARG A 362 15.17 -0.37 2.37
N THR A 363 14.65 -1.29 1.56
CA THR A 363 13.66 -0.94 0.53
C THR A 363 12.47 -0.24 1.19
N MET A 364 12.09 0.91 0.67
CA MET A 364 11.00 1.73 1.21
C MET A 364 9.66 1.02 1.01
N PRO A 365 8.81 0.87 2.05
CA PRO A 365 7.60 0.06 2.00
C PRO A 365 6.43 0.79 1.33
N SER A 366 6.65 1.45 0.19
CA SER A 366 5.58 2.06 -0.64
C SER A 366 4.57 1.04 -1.20
N PHE A 367 4.80 -0.23 -0.92
CA PHE A 367 4.02 -1.39 -1.33
C PHE A 367 3.55 -2.24 -0.13
N ALA A 368 3.62 -1.73 1.11
CA ALA A 368 3.10 -2.45 2.29
C ALA A 368 1.62 -2.83 2.14
N CYS A 369 0.80 -1.95 1.56
CA CYS A 369 -0.58 -2.28 1.23
C CYS A 369 -0.71 -3.49 0.29
N CYS A 370 0.28 -3.76 -0.57
CA CYS A 370 0.26 -4.92 -1.46
C CYS A 370 0.38 -6.23 -0.68
N ALA A 371 1.09 -6.23 0.46
CA ALA A 371 1.13 -7.36 1.38
C ALA A 371 -0.26 -7.68 1.94
N MET A 372 -1.01 -6.65 2.37
CA MET A 372 -2.39 -6.81 2.84
C MET A 372 -3.32 -7.36 1.75
N GLN A 373 -3.21 -6.83 0.53
CA GLN A 373 -3.99 -7.32 -0.62
C GLN A 373 -3.69 -8.79 -0.93
N SER A 374 -2.41 -9.17 -0.87
CA SER A 374 -1.96 -10.53 -1.08
C SER A 374 -2.46 -11.47 0.02
N ALA A 375 -2.29 -11.09 1.29
CA ALA A 375 -2.75 -11.89 2.42
C ALA A 375 -4.28 -12.08 2.39
N TYR A 376 -5.03 -11.01 2.10
CA TYR A 376 -6.48 -11.09 1.90
C TYR A 376 -6.87 -12.14 0.85
N ALA A 377 -6.27 -12.09 -0.34
CA ALA A 377 -6.58 -13.05 -1.40
C ALA A 377 -6.23 -14.49 -1.01
N LEU A 378 -5.09 -14.71 -0.34
CA LEU A 378 -4.70 -16.04 0.15
C LEU A 378 -5.66 -16.57 1.22
N LEU A 379 -6.08 -15.72 2.17
CA LEU A 379 -7.04 -16.08 3.22
C LEU A 379 -8.41 -16.44 2.61
N MET A 380 -8.90 -15.65 1.65
CA MET A 380 -10.18 -15.92 0.97
C MET A 380 -10.16 -17.22 0.18
N VAL A 381 -9.06 -17.52 -0.52
CA VAL A 381 -8.89 -18.77 -1.25
C VAL A 381 -8.75 -19.94 -0.28
N TYR A 382 -7.93 -19.80 0.76
CA TYR A 382 -7.76 -20.81 1.81
C TYR A 382 -9.10 -21.23 2.37
N HIS A 383 -9.91 -20.28 2.85
CA HIS A 383 -11.22 -20.57 3.43
C HIS A 383 -12.14 -21.29 2.45
N ARG A 384 -12.22 -20.85 1.18
CA ARG A 384 -13.04 -21.53 0.16
C ARG A 384 -12.55 -22.94 -0.13
N THR A 385 -11.25 -23.14 -0.27
CA THR A 385 -10.64 -24.44 -0.52
C THR A 385 -10.83 -25.38 0.67
N TRP A 386 -10.74 -24.87 1.90
CA TRP A 386 -10.94 -25.64 3.12
C TRP A 386 -12.38 -26.18 3.20
N VAL A 387 -13.38 -25.33 2.94
CA VAL A 387 -14.79 -25.75 2.90
C VAL A 387 -15.03 -26.82 1.83
N LEU A 388 -14.45 -26.65 0.64
CA LEU A 388 -14.56 -27.62 -0.44
C LEU A 388 -13.88 -28.96 -0.09
N CYS A 389 -12.70 -28.91 0.53
CA CYS A 389 -11.96 -30.10 0.95
C CYS A 389 -12.79 -30.98 1.90
N HIS A 390 -13.50 -30.37 2.85
CA HIS A 390 -14.38 -31.07 3.80
C HIS A 390 -15.63 -31.68 3.17
N GLN A 391 -16.05 -31.18 1.99
CA GLN A 391 -17.20 -31.68 1.24
C GLN A 391 -16.80 -32.67 0.14
N GLN A 392 -15.50 -32.87 -0.09
CA GLN A 392 -14.99 -33.64 -1.23
C GLN A 392 -14.85 -35.11 -0.88
N GLU A 393 -15.66 -35.96 -1.51
CA GLU A 393 -15.59 -37.43 -1.32
C GLU A 393 -14.50 -38.10 -2.17
N GLN A 394 -14.03 -37.44 -3.23
CA GLN A 394 -13.03 -37.98 -4.15
C GLN A 394 -11.60 -37.68 -3.67
N GLU A 395 -10.79 -38.73 -3.46
CA GLU A 395 -9.40 -38.63 -2.96
C GLU A 395 -8.51 -37.69 -3.79
N ASP A 396 -8.51 -37.81 -5.13
CA ASP A 396 -7.71 -36.93 -6.00
C ASP A 396 -8.10 -35.45 -5.90
N GLY A 397 -9.39 -35.17 -5.68
CA GLY A 397 -9.87 -33.79 -5.48
C GLY A 397 -9.45 -33.24 -4.12
N ARG A 398 -9.46 -34.10 -3.09
CA ARG A 398 -9.03 -33.76 -1.73
C ARG A 398 -7.53 -33.47 -1.69
N GLU A 399 -6.70 -34.32 -2.31
CA GLU A 399 -5.24 -34.11 -2.37
C GLU A 399 -4.88 -32.78 -3.05
N LYS A 400 -5.54 -32.44 -4.17
CA LYS A 400 -5.36 -31.15 -4.84
C LYS A 400 -5.79 -29.96 -3.98
N ALA A 401 -6.84 -30.12 -3.17
CA ALA A 401 -7.28 -29.09 -2.24
C ALA A 401 -6.26 -28.89 -1.12
N GLU A 402 -5.74 -29.97 -0.53
CA GLU A 402 -4.69 -29.94 0.49
C GLU A 402 -3.41 -29.25 -0.04
N GLN A 403 -2.95 -29.62 -1.25
CA GLN A 403 -1.81 -28.95 -1.89
C GLN A 403 -2.04 -27.44 -2.11
N LEU A 404 -3.28 -27.04 -2.39
CA LEU A 404 -3.63 -25.63 -2.54
C LEU A 404 -3.65 -24.89 -1.19
N LEU A 405 -4.12 -25.53 -0.12
CA LEU A 405 -4.04 -24.99 1.24
C LEU A 405 -2.59 -24.76 1.66
N ASP A 406 -1.71 -25.75 1.45
CA ASP A 406 -0.27 -25.64 1.74
C ASP A 406 0.38 -24.47 1.01
N ARG A 407 0.03 -24.26 -0.26
CA ARG A 407 0.52 -23.13 -1.05
C ARG A 407 0.03 -21.79 -0.50
N CYS A 408 -1.22 -21.71 -0.05
CA CYS A 408 -1.76 -20.52 0.58
C CYS A 408 -1.04 -20.20 1.90
N GLU A 409 -0.81 -21.21 2.75
CA GLU A 409 -0.06 -21.06 3.98
C GLU A 409 1.39 -20.62 3.74
N ALA A 410 2.07 -21.24 2.77
CA ALA A 410 3.42 -20.86 2.37
C ALA A 410 3.50 -19.39 1.94
N GLY A 411 2.52 -18.93 1.15
CA GLY A 411 2.39 -17.53 0.76
C GLY A 411 2.17 -16.60 1.95
N LEU A 412 1.28 -16.95 2.88
CA LEU A 412 0.99 -16.17 4.08
C LEU A 412 2.22 -16.05 4.99
N ARG A 413 2.95 -17.15 5.18
CA ARG A 413 4.20 -17.20 5.95
C ARG A 413 5.27 -16.28 5.35
N ALA A 414 5.46 -16.30 4.03
CA ALA A 414 6.39 -15.42 3.35
C ALA A 414 6.06 -13.93 3.54
N ILE A 415 4.76 -13.58 3.46
CA ILE A 415 4.30 -12.21 3.70
C ILE A 415 4.55 -11.79 5.16
N LEU A 416 4.24 -12.66 6.12
CA LEU A 416 4.46 -12.43 7.55
C LEU A 416 5.94 -12.24 7.87
N GLU A 417 6.84 -13.04 7.29
CA GLU A 417 8.28 -12.90 7.47
C GLU A 417 8.77 -11.54 6.94
N ALA A 418 8.33 -11.16 5.74
CA ALA A 418 8.69 -9.87 5.14
C ALA A 418 8.20 -8.70 6.01
N LEU A 419 6.93 -8.69 6.43
CA LEU A 419 6.38 -7.65 7.31
C LEU A 419 7.03 -7.68 8.70
N GLY A 420 7.40 -8.87 9.19
CA GLY A 420 8.20 -9.07 10.40
C GLY A 420 9.54 -8.32 10.32
N ASN A 421 10.25 -8.42 9.19
CA ASN A 421 11.49 -7.67 8.98
C ASN A 421 11.24 -6.16 8.83
N TYR A 422 10.27 -5.75 8.02
CA TYR A 422 9.98 -4.33 7.79
C TYR A 422 9.53 -3.61 9.06
N SER A 423 8.71 -4.27 9.89
CA SER A 423 8.21 -3.72 11.16
C SER A 423 9.30 -3.42 12.19
N VAL A 424 10.53 -3.92 12.00
CA VAL A 424 11.69 -3.55 12.84
C VAL A 424 12.02 -2.06 12.76
N ALA A 425 11.92 -1.45 11.57
CA ALA A 425 12.12 0.02 11.41
C ALA A 425 10.86 0.80 11.05
N PHE A 426 9.79 0.13 10.66
CA PHE A 426 8.54 0.78 10.26
C PHE A 426 7.42 0.25 11.14
N GLU A 427 7.33 0.79 12.35
CA GLU A 427 6.47 0.23 13.38
C GLU A 427 4.97 0.22 13.03
N ALA A 428 4.51 1.15 12.18
CA ALA A 428 3.12 1.13 11.71
C ALA A 428 2.80 -0.15 10.90
N LEU A 429 3.81 -0.79 10.32
CA LEU A 429 3.66 -2.08 9.62
C LEU A 429 3.53 -3.26 10.58
N GLY A 430 3.87 -3.09 11.87
CA GLY A 430 3.60 -4.07 12.91
C GLY A 430 2.11 -4.37 13.01
N GLY A 431 1.25 -3.34 12.96
CA GLY A 431 -0.20 -3.54 12.96
C GLY A 431 -0.71 -4.35 11.76
N MET A 432 -0.13 -4.16 10.57
CA MET A 432 -0.48 -4.97 9.39
C MET A 432 -0.07 -6.44 9.57
N ARG A 433 1.14 -6.69 10.07
CA ARG A 433 1.63 -8.04 10.38
C ARG A 433 0.73 -8.72 11.39
N ASP A 434 0.39 -8.05 12.49
CA ASP A 434 -0.37 -8.62 13.59
C ASP A 434 -1.80 -8.97 13.16
N GLN A 435 -2.39 -8.19 12.25
CA GLN A 435 -3.72 -8.49 11.68
C GLN A 435 -3.71 -9.70 10.76
N ILE A 436 -2.66 -9.88 9.96
CA ILE A 436 -2.49 -11.09 9.15
C ILE A 436 -2.23 -12.29 10.06
N GLN A 437 -1.38 -12.15 11.08
CA GLN A 437 -1.09 -13.23 12.02
C GLN A 437 -2.34 -13.69 12.76
N ALA A 438 -3.14 -12.75 13.28
CA ALA A 438 -4.41 -13.06 13.93
C ALA A 438 -5.37 -13.80 13.00
N ALA A 439 -5.47 -13.39 11.73
CA ALA A 439 -6.31 -14.09 10.76
C ALA A 439 -5.81 -15.52 10.47
N VAL A 440 -4.49 -15.72 10.38
CA VAL A 440 -3.88 -17.06 10.21
C VAL A 440 -4.11 -17.95 11.43
N ASP A 441 -3.95 -17.40 12.64
CA ASP A 441 -4.15 -18.16 13.88
C ASP A 441 -5.62 -18.62 14.01
N CYS A 442 -6.58 -17.78 13.59
CA CYS A 442 -7.99 -18.17 13.52
C CYS A 442 -8.24 -19.32 12.54
N LEU A 443 -7.52 -19.40 11.42
CA LEU A 443 -7.66 -20.52 10.48
C LEU A 443 -7.22 -21.83 11.12
N ARG A 444 -6.10 -21.83 11.84
CA ARG A 444 -5.55 -23.03 12.49
C ARG A 444 -6.41 -23.55 13.63
N LEU A 445 -7.04 -22.64 14.39
CA LEU A 445 -8.00 -23.02 15.42
C LEU A 445 -9.25 -23.70 14.83
N GLY A 446 -9.60 -23.39 13.58
CA GLY A 446 -10.69 -24.05 12.86
C GLY A 446 -10.35 -25.47 12.36
N ASP A 447 -9.06 -25.81 12.25
CA ASP A 447 -8.61 -27.16 11.86
C ASP A 447 -8.56 -28.15 13.04
N GLU A 448 -8.61 -27.66 14.29
CA GLU A 448 -8.59 -28.48 15.51
C GLU A 448 -9.98 -28.85 16.06
N VAL A 449 -11.06 -28.40 15.40
CA VAL A 449 -12.47 -28.69 15.75
C VAL A 449 -13.10 -29.55 14.67
#